data_AF-F9DUW6-F1
#
_entry.id   AF-F9DUW6-F1
#
_cell.length_a   1.000
_cell.length_b   1.000
_cell.length_c   1.000
_cell.angle_alpha   90.00
_cell.angle_beta   90.00
_cell.angle_gamma   90.00
#
_symmetry.space_group_name_H-M   'P 1'
#
loop_
_entity.id
_entity.type
_entity.pdbx_description
1 polymer ?
#
loop_
_entity_poly.entity_id
_entity_poly.type
_entity_poly.pdbx_seq_one_letter_code
_entity_poly.pdbx_strand_id
1 'polypeptide(L)'
;MPVRFEKIPTKINEKIVLFDPPEIDYIESNEGLSLLHIKGESFPSVSTLTELEARLLPFGFFRCHRSYIVNLQKVREVITWTRNSYSLVLDDTQKSTIPLSKSKMVELKEMLGL
;
A
#
# COMPACT_ATOMS: atom_id res chain seq x y z
N MET A 1 10.96 26.96 -8.80
CA MET A 1 10.92 25.73 -7.97
C MET A 1 11.00 24.54 -8.92
N PRO A 2 11.76 23.48 -8.62
CA PRO A 2 11.73 22.28 -9.47
C PRO A 2 10.33 21.65 -9.43
N VAL A 3 9.88 21.11 -10.56
CA VAL A 3 8.62 20.36 -10.66
C VAL A 3 8.70 19.16 -9.72
N ARG A 4 7.76 19.02 -8.78
CA ARG A 4 7.65 17.83 -7.93
C ARG A 4 7.04 16.69 -8.73
N PHE A 5 7.81 15.62 -8.92
CA PHE A 5 7.42 14.46 -9.69
C PHE A 5 7.01 13.32 -8.75
N GLU A 6 5.70 13.21 -8.48
CA GLU A 6 5.17 12.29 -7.47
C GLU A 6 4.74 10.92 -8.03
N LYS A 7 4.67 10.79 -9.37
CA LYS A 7 4.29 9.55 -10.05
C LYS A 7 5.29 8.43 -9.84
N ILE A 8 4.82 7.23 -9.51
CA ILE A 8 5.65 6.04 -9.34
C ILE A 8 5.90 5.39 -10.71
N PRO A 9 7.16 5.28 -11.16
CA PRO A 9 7.49 4.63 -12.42
C PRO A 9 7.57 3.11 -12.26
N THR A 10 7.01 2.39 -13.23
CA THR A 10 7.21 0.96 -13.42
C THR A 10 7.61 0.68 -14.88
N LYS A 11 8.57 -0.23 -15.07
CA LYS A 11 8.94 -0.71 -16.40
C LYS A 11 8.07 -1.92 -16.77
N ILE A 12 7.35 -1.82 -17.88
CA ILE A 12 6.51 -2.88 -18.44
C ILE A 12 6.92 -3.08 -19.89
N ASN A 13 7.50 -4.24 -20.21
CA ASN A 13 8.10 -4.51 -21.51
C ASN A 13 9.14 -3.43 -21.87
N GLU A 14 8.93 -2.73 -22.99
CA GLU A 14 9.78 -1.64 -23.50
C GLU A 14 9.27 -0.24 -23.12
N LYS A 15 8.25 -0.14 -22.25
CA LYS A 15 7.63 1.14 -21.86
C LYS A 15 7.82 1.44 -20.38
N ILE A 16 7.88 2.72 -20.06
CA ILE A 16 7.77 3.21 -18.69
C ILE A 16 6.32 3.65 -18.49
N VAL A 17 5.64 3.04 -17.54
CA VAL A 17 4.30 3.44 -17.11
C VAL A 17 4.43 4.20 -15.79
N LEU A 18 3.68 5.30 -15.68
CA LEU A 18 3.76 6.23 -14.56
C LEU A 18 2.42 6.28 -13.85
N PHE A 19 2.37 5.78 -12.62
CA PHE A 19 1.16 5.74 -11.82
C PHE A 19 1.11 6.92 -10.84
N ASP A 20 -0.02 7.59 -10.76
CA ASP A 20 -0.28 8.53 -9.66
C ASP A 20 -0.43 7.76 -8.34
N PRO A 21 0.08 8.30 -7.21
CA PRO A 21 -0.08 7.66 -5.91
C PRO A 21 -1.53 7.22 -5.59
N PRO A 22 -2.59 8.01 -5.85
CA PRO A 22 -3.97 7.58 -5.58
C PRO A 22 -4.46 6.41 -6.44
N GLU A 23 -3.79 6.08 -7.55
CA GLU A 23 -4.12 4.90 -8.35
C GLU A 23 -3.73 3.61 -7.61
N ILE A 24 -2.68 3.65 -6.79
CA ILE A 24 -2.13 2.49 -6.10
C ILE A 24 -3.04 2.09 -4.93
N ASP A 25 -3.46 0.82 -4.92
CA ASP A 25 -4.32 0.24 -3.89
C ASP A 25 -3.50 -0.17 -2.67
N TYR A 26 -2.46 -0.95 -2.92
CA TYR A 26 -1.48 -1.36 -1.92
C TYR A 26 -0.18 -1.77 -2.62
N ILE A 27 0.85 -1.98 -1.81
CA ILE A 27 2.16 -2.42 -2.25
C ILE A 27 2.54 -3.61 -1.40
N GLU A 28 3.00 -4.67 -2.04
CA GLU A 28 3.45 -5.89 -1.41
C GLU A 28 4.93 -6.10 -1.68
N SER A 29 5.69 -6.56 -0.69
CA SER A 29 7.01 -7.14 -0.93
C SER A 29 6.89 -8.64 -1.08
N ASN A 30 7.18 -9.14 -2.28
CA ASN A 30 7.19 -10.56 -2.61
C ASN A 30 8.53 -10.93 -3.26
N GLU A 31 9.19 -11.96 -2.74
CA GLU A 31 10.51 -12.45 -3.23
C GLU A 31 11.57 -11.34 -3.43
N GLY A 32 11.56 -10.32 -2.56
CA GLY A 32 12.51 -9.20 -2.62
C GLY A 32 12.15 -8.08 -3.61
N LEU A 33 11.05 -8.23 -4.36
CA LEU A 33 10.50 -7.20 -5.24
C LEU A 33 9.34 -6.47 -4.54
N SER A 34 9.21 -5.17 -4.81
CA SER A 34 8.02 -4.42 -4.42
C SER A 34 7.02 -4.44 -5.58
N LEU A 35 5.81 -4.95 -5.36
CA LEU A 35 4.74 -5.04 -6.33
C LEU A 35 3.68 -3.99 -6.01
N LEU A 36 3.44 -3.06 -6.93
CA LEU A 36 2.34 -2.11 -6.87
C LEU A 36 1.07 -2.83 -7.35
N HIS A 37 0.06 -2.91 -6.50
CA HIS A 37 -1.24 -3.45 -6.86
C HIS A 37 -2.21 -2.32 -7.21
N ILE A 38 -2.77 -2.38 -8.41
CA ILE A 38 -3.58 -1.32 -9.03
C ILE A 38 -4.74 -1.97 -9.78
N LYS A 39 -5.98 -1.77 -9.30
CA LYS A 39 -7.22 -2.29 -9.90
C LYS A 39 -7.18 -3.81 -10.17
N GLY A 40 -6.48 -4.55 -9.30
CA GLY A 40 -6.32 -5.99 -9.39
C GLY A 40 -5.19 -6.50 -10.29
N GLU A 41 -4.43 -5.60 -10.92
CA GLU A 41 -3.18 -5.93 -11.60
C GLU A 41 -1.97 -5.59 -10.72
N SER A 42 -0.85 -6.28 -10.93
CA SER A 42 0.38 -6.11 -10.17
C SER A 42 1.54 -5.67 -11.06
N PHE A 43 2.27 -4.65 -10.63
CA PHE A 43 3.34 -4.03 -11.40
C PHE A 43 4.62 -3.95 -10.56
N PRO A 44 5.79 -4.42 -11.06
CA PRO A 44 7.02 -4.36 -10.30
C PRO A 44 7.53 -2.92 -10.17
N SER A 45 7.91 -2.53 -8.97
CA SER A 45 8.61 -1.27 -8.72
C SER A 45 10.11 -1.51 -8.65
N VAL A 46 10.88 -0.55 -9.16
CA VAL A 46 12.34 -0.51 -8.98
C VAL A 46 12.74 -0.01 -7.59
N SER A 47 11.81 0.59 -6.86
CA SER A 47 12.02 1.08 -5.50
C SER A 47 11.70 0.02 -4.46
N THR A 48 12.44 0.07 -3.36
CA THR A 48 12.18 -0.76 -2.18
C THR A 48 10.90 -0.34 -1.46
N LEU A 49 10.34 -1.24 -0.66
CA LEU A 49 9.14 -0.94 0.13
C LEU A 49 9.39 0.24 1.09
N THR A 50 10.58 0.36 1.66
CA THR A 50 10.94 1.49 2.55
C THR A 50 11.00 2.83 1.81
N GLU A 51 11.55 2.88 0.60
CA GLU A 51 11.55 4.10 -0.22
C GLU A 51 10.13 4.51 -0.63
N LEU A 52 9.31 3.52 -1.01
CA LEU A 52 7.92 3.73 -1.37
C LEU A 52 7.11 4.24 -0.18
N GLU A 53 7.34 3.71 1.02
CA GLU A 53 6.72 4.20 2.26
C GLU A 53 7.00 5.69 2.49
N ALA A 54 8.26 6.10 2.47
CA ALA A 54 8.64 7.49 2.70
C ALA A 54 8.04 8.43 1.64
N ARG A 55 8.02 8.00 0.38
CA ARG A 55 7.49 8.78 -0.75
C ARG A 55 5.96 8.88 -0.73
N LEU A 56 5.28 7.82 -0.31
CA LEU A 56 3.83 7.71 -0.38
C LEU A 56 3.12 8.13 0.91
N LEU A 57 3.84 8.27 2.02
CA LEU A 57 3.30 8.74 3.30
C LEU A 57 2.46 10.03 3.17
N PRO A 58 2.87 11.07 2.42
CA PRO A 58 2.07 12.29 2.24
C PRO A 58 0.74 12.07 1.51
N PHE A 59 0.57 10.93 0.83
CA PHE A 59 -0.62 10.55 0.08
C PHE A 59 -1.56 9.63 0.87
N GLY A 60 -1.32 9.44 2.17
CA GLY A 60 -2.15 8.60 3.02
C GLY A 60 -1.85 7.11 2.94
N PHE A 61 -0.63 6.75 2.52
CA PHE A 61 -0.16 5.36 2.57
C PHE A 61 0.36 5.01 3.96
N PHE A 62 0.11 3.78 4.36
CA PHE A 62 0.43 3.28 5.70
C PHE A 62 1.10 1.92 5.63
N ARG A 63 2.27 1.79 6.26
CA ARG A 63 2.98 0.51 6.39
C ARG A 63 2.29 -0.38 7.42
N CYS A 64 1.21 -1.03 7.01
CA CYS A 64 0.37 -1.86 7.88
C CYS A 64 1.03 -3.19 8.29
N HIS A 65 2.04 -3.64 7.54
CA HIS A 65 2.77 -4.86 7.82
C HIS A 65 4.21 -4.80 7.28
N ARG A 66 5.09 -5.69 7.76
CA ARG A 66 6.50 -5.71 7.31
C ARG A 66 6.64 -5.87 5.78
N SER A 67 5.67 -6.51 5.14
CA SER A 67 5.64 -6.75 3.70
C SER A 67 4.54 -5.97 2.96
N TYR A 68 3.78 -5.09 3.63
CA TYR A 68 2.67 -4.39 2.98
C TYR A 68 2.60 -2.92 3.36
N ILE A 69 2.35 -2.09 2.35
CA ILE A 69 1.91 -0.70 2.48
C ILE A 69 0.53 -0.62 1.85
N VAL A 70 -0.44 -0.04 2.55
CA VAL A 70 -1.81 0.12 2.05
C VAL A 70 -2.13 1.59 1.83
N ASN A 71 -2.93 1.90 0.82
CA ASN A 71 -3.56 3.20 0.70
C ASN A 71 -4.77 3.26 1.64
N LEU A 72 -4.70 4.06 2.71
CA LEU A 72 -5.77 4.14 3.71
C LEU A 72 -7.09 4.66 3.13
N GLN A 73 -7.04 5.46 2.06
CA GLN A 73 -8.25 6.00 1.41
C GLN A 73 -9.07 4.92 0.70
N LYS A 74 -8.48 3.75 0.47
CA LYS A 74 -9.14 2.60 -0.19
C LYS A 74 -9.54 1.51 0.80
N VAL A 75 -9.20 1.65 2.08
CA VAL A 75 -9.60 0.70 3.13
C VAL A 75 -11.08 0.90 3.46
N ARG A 76 -11.84 -0.19 3.38
CA ARG A 76 -13.26 -0.23 3.74
C ARG A 76 -13.49 -0.75 5.15
N GLU A 77 -12.76 -1.80 5.54
CA GLU A 77 -13.01 -2.53 6.78
C GLU A 77 -11.71 -2.92 7.47
N VAL A 78 -11.77 -3.05 8.80
CA VAL A 78 -10.72 -3.64 9.62
C VAL A 78 -11.30 -4.90 10.28
N ILE A 79 -10.78 -6.06 9.90
CA ILE A 79 -11.22 -7.36 10.42
C ILE A 79 -10.28 -7.82 11.52
N THR A 80 -10.86 -8.30 12.63
CA THR A 80 -10.13 -9.00 13.69
C THR A 80 -10.44 -10.50 13.62
N TRP A 81 -9.47 -11.30 13.20
CA TRP A 81 -9.64 -12.76 13.13
C TRP A 81 -9.42 -13.42 14.49
N THR A 82 -8.40 -12.97 15.20
CA THR A 82 -8.06 -13.41 16.56
C THR A 82 -7.55 -12.22 17.37
N ARG A 83 -7.23 -12.42 18.65
CA ARG A 83 -6.64 -11.36 19.49
C ARG A 83 -5.35 -10.74 18.93
N ASN A 84 -4.63 -11.43 18.04
CA ASN A 84 -3.35 -10.96 17.49
C ASN A 84 -3.27 -11.02 15.95
N SER A 85 -4.36 -11.34 15.25
CA SER A 85 -4.39 -11.42 13.78
C SER A 85 -5.48 -10.51 13.24
N TYR A 86 -5.08 -9.59 12.36
CA TYR A 86 -5.91 -8.53 11.81
C TYR A 86 -5.72 -8.42 10.30
N SER A 87 -6.74 -7.92 9.61
CA SER A 87 -6.66 -7.61 8.19
C SER A 87 -7.39 -6.32 7.85
N LEU A 88 -6.94 -5.67 6.80
CA LEU A 88 -7.64 -4.56 6.15
C LEU A 88 -8.32 -5.09 4.90
N VAL A 89 -9.59 -4.75 4.69
CA VAL A 89 -10.30 -5.07 3.44
C VAL A 89 -10.42 -3.80 2.62
N LEU A 90 -10.01 -3.87 1.36
CA LEU A 90 -10.10 -2.74 0.44
C LEU A 90 -11.46 -2.66 -0.25
N ASP A 91 -11.81 -1.47 -0.73
CA ASP A 91 -13.01 -1.23 -1.53
C ASP A 91 -12.77 -1.42 -3.04
N ASP A 92 -11.95 -2.41 -3.40
CA ASP A 92 -11.77 -2.83 -4.78
C ASP A 92 -12.75 -3.95 -5.16
N THR A 93 -12.79 -4.30 -6.44
CA THR A 93 -13.69 -5.35 -6.97
C THR A 93 -13.38 -6.73 -6.39
N GLN A 94 -12.15 -6.96 -5.96
CA GLN A 94 -11.70 -8.24 -5.42
C GLN A 94 -11.86 -8.33 -3.89
N LYS A 95 -12.23 -7.23 -3.21
CA LYS A 95 -12.23 -7.13 -1.75
C LYS A 95 -10.91 -7.62 -1.16
N SER A 96 -9.82 -7.11 -1.72
CA SER A 96 -8.45 -7.47 -1.36
C SER A 96 -8.25 -7.38 0.15
N THR A 97 -7.71 -8.45 0.73
CA THR A 97 -7.51 -8.59 2.18
C THR A 97 -6.02 -8.50 2.50
N ILE A 98 -5.61 -7.40 3.15
CA ILE A 98 -4.22 -7.07 3.44
C ILE A 98 -3.90 -7.37 4.90
N PRO A 99 -2.82 -8.12 5.21
CA PRO A 99 -2.41 -8.36 6.59
C PRO A 99 -2.11 -7.06 7.35
N LEU A 100 -2.55 -7.00 8.60
CA LEU A 100 -2.26 -5.90 9.53
C LEU A 100 -1.55 -6.46 10.76
N SER A 101 -0.38 -5.93 11.07
CA SER A 101 0.38 -6.36 12.25
C SER A 101 -0.29 -5.84 13.54
N LYS A 102 -0.06 -6.54 14.66
CA LYS A 102 -0.58 -6.12 15.96
C LYS A 102 -0.14 -4.71 16.36
N SER A 103 1.13 -4.35 16.16
CA SER A 103 1.62 -3.01 16.49
C SER A 103 0.96 -1.95 15.61
N LYS A 104 0.78 -2.24 14.32
CA LYS A 104 0.13 -1.34 13.37
C LYS A 104 -1.37 -1.23 13.59
N MET A 105 -2.03 -2.24 14.16
CA MET A 105 -3.41 -2.12 14.62
C MET A 105 -3.57 -1.09 15.74
N VAL A 106 -2.62 -1.04 16.69
CA VAL A 106 -2.64 -0.04 17.77
C VAL A 106 -2.49 1.37 17.18
N GLU A 107 -1.48 1.57 16.33
CA GLU A 107 -1.24 2.84 15.64
C GLU A 107 -2.45 3.28 14.80
N LEU A 108 -3.09 2.34 14.08
CA LEU A 108 -4.29 2.64 13.29
C LEU A 108 -5.47 3.07 14.16
N LYS A 109 -5.69 2.44 15.32
CA LYS A 109 -6.75 2.86 16.25
C LYS A 109 -6.51 4.27 16.77
N GLU A 110 -5.28 4.60 17.14
CA GLU A 110 -4.90 5.94 17.58
C GLU A 110 -5.18 6.98 16.49
N MET A 111 -4.85 6.69 15.22
CA MET A 111 -5.16 7.54 14.07
C MET A 111 -6.66 7.75 13.86
N LEU A 112 -7.49 6.74 14.18
CA LEU A 112 -8.95 6.79 14.05
C LEU A 112 -9.66 7.36 15.29
N GLY A 113 -8.93 7.60 16.40
CA GLY A 113 -9.51 8.02 17.67
C GLY A 113 -10.33 6.95 18.39
N LEU A 114 -9.98 5.67 18.20
CA LEU A 114 -10.67 4.49 18.77
C LEU A 114 -9.90 3.80 19.89
#